data_AF-B9LMY8-F1
#
_entry.id   AF-B9LMY8-F1
#
_cell.length_a   1.000
_cell.length_b   1.000
_cell.length_c   1.000
_cell.angle_alpha   90.00
_cell.angle_beta   90.00
_cell.angle_gamma   90.00
#
_symmetry.space_group_name_H-M   'P 1'
#
loop_
_entity.id
_entity.type
_entity.pdbx_description
1 polymer ?
#
loop_
_entity_poly.entity_id
_entity_poly.type
_entity_poly.pdbx_seq_one_letter_code
_entity_poly.pdbx_strand_id
1 'polypeptide(L)'
;MTRTDDETPTQARDRDAVERGDGERGEDGEEPGTNGGLNPDGGELLELAIVVASVLLIVATLGYVGWQAAVTTADGVPTATVEAIEPMPAPDDDRRQVTVRLDNQDGTGLSSVQVAVRCGDSERSLAFEHVPAGGRRTGTVVCPAGTAPISEVVAWVRV
;
A
#
# COMPACT_ATOMS: atom_id res chain seq x y z
N MET A 1 -10.45 40.66 -16.79
CA MET A 1 -11.84 40.17 -16.93
C MET A 1 -12.00 38.96 -16.02
N THR A 2 -12.85 39.10 -14.99
CA THR A 2 -13.49 38.08 -14.10
C THR A 2 -12.60 36.96 -13.54
N ARG A 3 -12.11 36.95 -12.28
CA ARG A 3 -12.78 36.99 -10.96
C ARG A 3 -13.94 35.99 -10.82
N THR A 4 -13.69 34.89 -10.11
CA THR A 4 -14.67 34.13 -9.33
C THR A 4 -13.96 33.63 -8.06
N ASP A 5 -14.29 34.30 -6.95
CA ASP A 5 -14.16 33.85 -5.57
C ASP A 5 -15.24 32.74 -5.33
N ASP A 6 -14.97 31.71 -4.50
CA ASP A 6 -16.00 31.01 -3.68
C ASP A 6 -15.34 29.90 -2.83
N GLU A 7 -15.08 30.15 -1.53
CA GLU A 7 -15.95 29.90 -0.36
C GLU A 7 -15.71 28.52 0.32
N THR A 8 -14.99 28.59 1.43
CA THR A 8 -14.81 27.57 2.47
C THR A 8 -16.04 27.48 3.35
N PRO A 9 -16.58 26.29 3.67
CA PRO A 9 -17.47 26.14 4.82
C PRO A 9 -16.70 25.64 6.05
N THR A 10 -16.43 26.59 6.94
CA THR A 10 -16.15 26.36 8.37
C THR A 10 -17.43 25.85 9.03
N GLN A 11 -17.50 24.56 9.39
CA GLN A 11 -18.63 24.05 10.16
C GLN A 11 -18.30 24.11 11.65
N ALA A 12 -18.58 25.27 12.24
CA ALA A 12 -18.77 25.44 13.67
C ALA A 12 -20.10 24.76 14.08
N ARG A 13 -20.05 23.89 15.08
CA ARG A 13 -21.24 23.47 15.83
C ARG A 13 -20.97 23.64 17.31
N ASP A 14 -21.24 24.87 17.75
CA ASP A 14 -21.77 25.17 19.07
C ASP A 14 -23.11 24.46 19.24
N ARG A 15 -23.27 23.74 20.36
CA ARG A 15 -24.56 23.47 21.00
C ARG A 15 -24.37 23.46 22.51
N ASP A 16 -24.59 24.64 23.06
CA ASP A 16 -25.45 24.96 24.20
C ASP A 16 -25.61 23.93 25.33
N ALA A 17 -24.99 24.35 26.44
CA ALA A 17 -25.42 24.29 27.84
C ALA A 17 -26.91 24.02 28.16
N VAL A 18 -27.15 23.04 29.05
CA VAL A 18 -28.28 22.84 29.99
C VAL A 18 -27.78 21.76 30.98
N GLU A 19 -27.80 21.80 32.31
CA GLU A 19 -28.35 22.68 33.36
C GLU A 19 -27.57 22.39 34.66
N ARG A 20 -27.55 23.37 35.56
CA ARG A 20 -27.12 23.24 36.95
C ARG A 20 -28.04 22.28 37.72
N GLY A 21 -27.46 21.45 38.57
CA GLY A 21 -28.15 20.76 39.66
C GLY A 21 -27.22 20.70 40.87
N ASP A 22 -27.23 21.77 41.66
CA ASP A 22 -26.63 21.80 43.00
C ASP A 22 -27.52 20.98 43.95
N GLY A 23 -26.91 19.99 44.61
CA GLY A 23 -27.56 19.16 45.62
C GLY A 23 -26.54 18.77 46.68
N GLU A 24 -26.41 19.60 47.70
CA GLU A 24 -25.69 19.33 48.94
C GLU A 24 -26.29 18.13 49.67
N ARG A 25 -25.46 17.21 50.18
CA ARG A 25 -25.61 16.63 51.53
C ARG A 25 -24.37 15.80 51.87
N GLY A 26 -23.65 16.21 52.91
CA GLY A 26 -22.57 15.42 53.49
C GLY A 26 -23.11 14.17 54.18
N GLU A 27 -22.30 13.12 54.20
CA GLU A 27 -22.35 12.03 55.17
C GLU A 27 -20.93 11.48 55.34
N ASP A 28 -20.29 12.01 56.36
CA ASP A 28 -19.20 11.47 57.15
C ASP A 28 -19.52 10.03 57.58
N GLY A 29 -18.62 9.10 57.24
CA GLY A 29 -18.74 7.68 57.58
C GLY A 29 -17.44 6.95 57.27
N GLU A 30 -16.54 6.95 58.23
CA GLU A 30 -15.26 6.24 58.20
C GLU A 30 -15.46 4.73 58.50
N GLU A 31 -14.77 3.91 57.71
CA GLU A 31 -14.31 2.53 57.98
C GLU A 31 -15.35 1.37 57.98
N PRO A 32 -14.94 0.08 57.91
CA PRO A 32 -13.70 -0.54 57.41
C PRO A 32 -13.99 -1.70 56.41
N GLY A 33 -12.96 -2.09 55.66
CA GLY A 33 -12.72 -3.50 55.30
C GLY A 33 -13.82 -4.22 54.51
N THR A 34 -13.78 -4.07 53.19
CA THR A 34 -14.26 -5.14 52.30
C THR A 34 -13.10 -5.54 51.40
N ASN A 35 -12.26 -6.44 51.93
CA ASN A 35 -11.64 -7.48 51.11
C ASN A 35 -12.77 -8.41 50.63
N GLY A 36 -13.71 -7.84 49.88
CA GLY A 36 -14.80 -8.53 49.24
C GLY A 36 -14.18 -9.37 48.17
N GLY A 37 -13.95 -10.63 48.49
CA GLY A 37 -13.67 -11.64 47.50
C GLY A 37 -14.65 -11.46 46.36
N LEU A 38 -14.09 -11.26 45.17
CA LEU A 38 -14.75 -11.07 43.89
C LEU A 38 -15.83 -12.16 43.69
N ASN A 39 -17.01 -11.95 44.24
CA ASN A 39 -18.24 -12.62 43.82
C ASN A 39 -19.09 -11.54 43.17
N PRO A 40 -18.79 -11.23 41.90
CA PRO A 40 -19.53 -10.22 41.16
C PRO A 40 -20.98 -10.67 40.96
N ASP A 41 -21.91 -9.79 41.30
CA ASP A 41 -23.33 -9.98 40.99
C ASP A 41 -23.49 -10.18 39.47
N GLY A 42 -24.43 -11.03 39.05
CA GLY A 42 -24.53 -11.46 37.65
C GLY A 42 -24.69 -10.32 36.63
N GLY A 43 -25.20 -9.16 37.07
CA GLY A 43 -25.28 -7.95 36.25
C GLY A 43 -23.91 -7.27 36.04
N GLU A 44 -23.10 -7.17 37.10
CA GLU A 44 -21.76 -6.57 37.05
C GLU A 44 -20.78 -7.45 36.26
N LEU A 45 -20.94 -8.78 36.35
CA LEU A 45 -20.24 -9.73 35.47
C LEU A 45 -20.52 -9.50 34.00
N LEU A 46 -21.79 -9.28 33.64
CA LEU A 46 -22.18 -9.09 32.26
C LEU A 46 -21.62 -7.77 31.72
N GLU A 47 -21.72 -6.70 32.49
CA GLU A 47 -21.16 -5.40 32.13
C GLU A 47 -19.64 -5.47 31.94
N LEU A 48 -18.92 -6.05 32.90
CA LEU A 48 -17.47 -6.24 32.80
C LEU A 48 -17.10 -7.10 31.59
N ALA A 49 -17.85 -8.18 31.34
CA ALA A 49 -17.62 -9.04 30.18
C ALA A 49 -17.79 -8.29 28.86
N ILE A 50 -18.80 -7.41 28.75
CA ILE A 50 -19.02 -6.57 27.56
C ILE A 50 -17.88 -5.59 27.37
N VAL A 51 -17.44 -4.92 28.44
CA VAL A 51 -16.32 -3.97 28.38
C VAL A 51 -15.03 -4.67 27.93
N VAL A 52 -14.70 -5.81 28.52
CA VAL A 52 -13.52 -6.60 28.16
C VAL A 52 -13.60 -7.07 26.70
N ALA A 53 -14.75 -7.61 26.27
CA ALA A 53 -14.94 -8.03 24.89
C ALA A 53 -14.79 -6.87 23.90
N SER A 54 -15.31 -5.68 24.24
CA SER A 54 -15.19 -4.47 23.44
C SER A 54 -13.74 -4.03 23.28
N VAL A 55 -12.97 -4.00 24.38
CA VAL A 55 -11.55 -3.65 24.36
C VAL A 55 -10.75 -4.64 23.52
N LEU A 56 -11.00 -5.95 23.68
CA LEU A 56 -10.34 -6.98 22.88
C LEU A 56 -10.66 -6.83 21.39
N LEU A 57 -11.92 -6.52 21.05
CA LEU A 57 -12.32 -6.29 19.66
C LEU A 57 -11.61 -5.07 19.06
N ILE A 58 -11.49 -3.98 19.80
CA ILE A 58 -10.76 -2.77 19.37
C ILE A 58 -9.28 -3.12 19.12
N VAL A 59 -8.62 -3.79 20.07
CA VAL A 59 -7.20 -4.17 19.94
C VAL A 59 -7.01 -5.12 18.75
N ALA A 60 -7.88 -6.11 18.57
CA ALA A 60 -7.84 -7.03 17.45
C ALA A 60 -8.02 -6.30 16.10
N THR A 61 -8.95 -5.34 16.05
CA THR A 61 -9.21 -4.53 14.84
C THR A 61 -8.01 -3.65 14.50
N LEU A 62 -7.45 -2.94 15.47
CA LEU A 62 -6.26 -2.11 15.26
C LEU A 62 -5.04 -2.94 14.87
N GLY A 63 -4.86 -4.09 15.51
CA GLY A 63 -3.82 -5.06 15.15
C GLY A 63 -3.99 -5.58 13.73
N TYR A 64 -5.21 -5.88 13.32
CA TYR A 64 -5.52 -6.30 11.95
C TYR A 64 -5.27 -5.20 10.93
N VAL A 65 -5.71 -3.96 11.18
CA VAL A 65 -5.46 -2.81 10.30
C VAL A 65 -3.95 -2.53 10.19
N GLY A 66 -3.22 -2.57 11.31
CA GLY A 66 -1.77 -2.43 11.30
C GLY A 66 -1.06 -3.55 10.54
N TRP A 67 -1.52 -4.79 10.68
CA TRP A 67 -1.01 -5.92 9.90
C TRP A 67 -1.30 -5.75 8.41
N GLN A 68 -2.51 -5.32 8.05
CA GLN A 68 -2.84 -5.02 6.65
C GLN A 68 -1.94 -3.92 6.10
N ALA A 69 -1.64 -2.87 6.84
CA ALA A 69 -0.69 -1.84 6.40
C ALA A 69 0.74 -2.37 6.19
N ALA A 70 1.14 -3.45 6.89
CA ALA A 70 2.44 -4.10 6.67
C ALA A 70 2.41 -5.08 5.47
N VAL A 71 1.24 -5.67 5.18
CA VAL A 71 1.06 -6.66 4.10
C VAL A 71 0.55 -6.04 2.80
N THR A 72 0.05 -4.81 2.82
CA THR A 72 -0.16 -4.01 1.62
C THR A 72 1.19 -3.85 0.94
N THR A 73 1.46 -4.73 -0.01
CA THR A 73 2.58 -4.62 -0.94
C THR A 73 2.53 -3.22 -1.49
N ALA A 74 3.58 -2.44 -1.23
CA ALA A 74 3.76 -1.16 -1.89
C ALA A 74 3.53 -1.37 -3.38
N ASP A 75 2.79 -0.46 -4.02
CA ASP A 75 2.68 -0.36 -5.47
C ASP A 75 4.10 -0.29 -6.04
N GLY A 76 4.68 -1.42 -6.39
CA GLY A 76 6.03 -1.51 -6.90
C GLY A 76 5.99 -1.31 -8.41
N VAL A 77 6.83 -0.40 -8.83
CA VAL A 77 7.00 -0.14 -10.25
C VAL A 77 7.68 -1.37 -10.84
N PRO A 78 7.12 -2.01 -11.90
CA PRO A 78 7.81 -3.11 -12.55
C PRO A 78 9.18 -2.63 -13.05
N THR A 79 10.18 -3.49 -12.96
CA THR A 79 11.56 -3.13 -13.30
C THR A 79 12.02 -3.88 -14.55
N ALA A 80 12.72 -3.18 -15.43
CA ALA A 80 13.33 -3.75 -16.63
C ALA A 80 14.85 -3.66 -16.54
N THR A 81 15.52 -4.78 -16.78
CA THR A 81 16.99 -4.87 -16.76
C THR A 81 17.52 -5.61 -17.97
N VAL A 82 18.64 -5.16 -18.52
CA VAL A 82 19.37 -5.92 -19.55
C VAL A 82 20.03 -7.14 -18.88
N GLU A 83 19.64 -8.33 -19.29
CA GLU A 83 20.11 -9.60 -18.74
C GLU A 83 21.28 -10.19 -19.54
N ALA A 84 21.23 -10.09 -20.87
CA ALA A 84 22.27 -10.61 -21.74
C ALA A 84 22.48 -9.74 -23.00
N ILE A 85 23.71 -9.75 -23.50
CA ILE A 85 24.09 -9.12 -24.77
C ILE A 85 24.92 -10.15 -25.53
N GLU A 86 24.36 -10.69 -26.61
CA GLU A 86 24.93 -11.80 -27.36
C GLU A 86 25.24 -11.37 -28.81
N PRO A 87 26.34 -11.88 -29.41
CA PRO A 87 26.58 -11.68 -30.83
C PRO A 87 25.50 -12.37 -31.67
N MET A 88 25.10 -11.74 -32.77
CA MET A 88 24.24 -12.39 -33.75
C MET A 88 24.99 -13.57 -34.39
N PRO A 89 24.29 -14.67 -34.76
CA PRO A 89 24.92 -15.85 -35.33
C PRO A 89 25.49 -15.65 -36.75
N ALA A 90 25.26 -14.49 -37.38
CA ALA A 90 25.81 -14.17 -38.69
C ALA A 90 27.24 -13.56 -38.54
N PRO A 91 28.26 -14.14 -39.20
CA PRO A 91 29.67 -13.83 -38.93
C PRO A 91 30.10 -12.40 -39.27
N ASP A 92 29.38 -11.71 -40.15
CA ASP A 92 29.64 -10.32 -40.56
C ASP A 92 28.56 -9.34 -40.07
N ASP A 93 27.74 -9.75 -39.09
CA ASP A 93 26.70 -8.90 -38.53
C ASP A 93 27.21 -8.17 -37.28
N ASP A 94 27.46 -6.88 -37.45
CA ASP A 94 27.84 -5.96 -36.37
C ASP A 94 26.69 -5.66 -35.40
N ARG A 95 25.63 -6.47 -35.36
CA ARG A 95 24.54 -6.34 -34.40
C ARG A 95 24.73 -7.28 -33.21
N ARG A 96 24.06 -6.94 -32.11
CA ARG A 96 23.98 -7.73 -30.88
C ARG A 96 22.52 -7.96 -30.53
N GLN A 97 22.20 -9.19 -30.16
CA GLN A 97 20.92 -9.52 -29.55
C GLN A 97 21.00 -9.15 -28.08
N VAL A 98 20.06 -8.32 -27.62
CA VAL A 98 19.97 -7.85 -26.24
C VAL A 98 18.72 -8.44 -25.61
N THR A 99 18.90 -9.22 -24.56
CA THR A 99 17.82 -9.81 -23.77
C THR A 99 17.50 -8.90 -22.60
N VAL A 100 16.25 -8.45 -22.53
CA VAL A 100 15.72 -7.62 -21.46
C VAL A 100 14.78 -8.45 -20.62
N ARG A 101 15.02 -8.46 -19.31
CA ARG A 101 14.17 -9.10 -18.32
C ARG A 101 13.28 -8.04 -17.67
N LEU A 102 11.99 -8.33 -17.63
CA LEU A 102 10.98 -7.59 -16.89
C LEU A 102 10.63 -8.36 -15.63
N ASP A 103 10.76 -7.71 -14.47
CA ASP A 103 10.41 -8.23 -13.16
C ASP A 103 9.19 -7.47 -12.62
N ASN A 104 8.10 -8.19 -12.35
CA ASN A 104 6.93 -7.67 -11.65
C ASN A 104 6.92 -8.21 -10.22
N GLN A 105 7.56 -7.50 -9.29
CA GLN A 105 7.60 -7.93 -7.88
C GLN A 105 6.32 -7.63 -7.12
N ASP A 106 5.36 -6.95 -7.75
CA ASP A 106 4.09 -6.61 -7.14
C ASP A 106 3.18 -7.80 -6.91
N GLY A 107 2.32 -7.65 -5.91
CA GLY A 107 1.22 -8.57 -5.63
C GLY A 107 0.11 -8.54 -6.68
N THR A 108 0.14 -7.60 -7.64
CA THR A 108 -0.86 -7.51 -8.72
C THR A 108 -0.25 -7.85 -10.07
N GLY A 109 -0.98 -8.59 -10.91
CA GLY A 109 -0.58 -8.83 -12.29
C GLY A 109 -0.64 -7.57 -13.15
N LEU A 110 0.03 -7.60 -14.30
CA LEU A 110 0.00 -6.55 -15.31
C LEU A 110 -0.63 -7.11 -16.59
N SER A 111 -1.60 -6.39 -17.12
CA SER A 111 -2.21 -6.72 -18.40
C SER A 111 -1.23 -6.43 -19.54
N SER A 112 -0.59 -5.26 -19.50
CA SER A 112 0.46 -4.86 -20.46
C SER A 112 1.56 -4.03 -19.82
N VAL A 113 2.79 -4.14 -20.34
CA VAL A 113 3.95 -3.31 -19.96
C VAL A 113 4.73 -2.95 -21.22
N GLN A 114 5.09 -1.68 -21.35
CA GLN A 114 5.98 -1.18 -22.39
C GLN A 114 7.34 -0.83 -21.80
N VAL A 115 8.39 -1.35 -22.44
CA VAL A 115 9.79 -1.13 -22.08
C VAL A 115 10.49 -0.49 -23.27
N ALA A 116 11.08 0.68 -23.06
CA ALA A 116 11.98 1.28 -24.02
C ALA A 116 13.40 0.77 -23.80
N VAL A 117 14.09 0.43 -24.88
CA VAL A 117 15.48 0.00 -24.90
C VAL A 117 16.25 0.94 -25.80
N ARG A 118 17.15 1.74 -25.22
CA ARG A 118 18.01 2.66 -25.94
C ARG A 118 19.32 1.97 -26.31
N CYS A 119 19.60 1.88 -27.60
CA CYS A 119 20.82 1.31 -28.17
C CYS A 119 21.67 2.44 -28.80
N GLY A 120 22.39 3.22 -27.99
CA GLY A 120 23.04 4.45 -28.46
C GLY A 120 21.99 5.51 -28.83
N ASP A 121 22.00 6.01 -30.08
CA ASP A 121 21.08 7.06 -30.55
C ASP A 121 19.71 6.52 -31.03
N SER A 122 19.53 5.20 -31.03
CA SER A 122 18.28 4.55 -31.46
C SER A 122 17.50 4.02 -30.26
N GLU A 123 16.18 4.20 -30.27
CA GLU A 123 15.26 3.63 -29.29
C GLU A 123 14.42 2.50 -29.91
N ARG A 124 14.22 1.43 -29.14
CA ARG A 124 13.38 0.27 -29.50
C ARG A 124 12.36 0.04 -28.39
N SER A 125 11.15 -0.38 -28.74
CA SER A 125 10.10 -0.69 -27.76
C SER A 125 9.85 -2.19 -27.70
N LEU A 126 9.68 -2.71 -26.48
CA LEU A 126 9.22 -4.07 -26.17
C LEU A 126 7.88 -3.97 -25.44
N ALA A 127 6.90 -4.75 -25.90
CA ALA A 127 5.62 -4.91 -25.22
C ALA A 127 5.55 -6.30 -24.58
N PHE A 128 5.21 -6.34 -23.30
CA PHE A 128 4.97 -7.55 -22.54
C PHE A 128 3.51 -7.61 -22.15
N GLU A 129 2.83 -8.67 -22.58
CA GLU A 129 1.43 -8.93 -22.24
C GLU A 129 1.34 -9.98 -21.12
N HIS A 130 0.33 -9.86 -20.26
CA HIS A 130 0.01 -10.83 -19.21
C HIS A 130 1.23 -11.21 -18.34
N VAL A 131 1.71 -10.24 -17.57
CA VAL A 131 2.80 -10.42 -16.60
C VAL A 131 2.19 -10.77 -15.25
N PRO A 132 2.37 -12.00 -14.72
CA PRO A 132 1.75 -12.38 -13.45
C PRO A 132 2.35 -11.60 -12.27
N ALA A 133 1.60 -11.54 -11.16
CA ALA A 133 2.09 -11.05 -9.88
C ALA A 133 3.30 -11.87 -9.40
N GLY A 134 4.35 -11.22 -8.90
CA GLY A 134 5.63 -11.87 -8.58
C GLY A 134 6.35 -12.50 -9.79
N GLY A 135 5.88 -12.21 -11.01
CA GLY A 135 6.28 -12.85 -12.25
C GLY A 135 7.49 -12.22 -12.91
N ARG A 136 8.05 -12.95 -13.88
CA ARG A 136 9.13 -12.45 -14.75
C ARG A 136 8.84 -12.79 -16.21
N ARG A 137 9.26 -11.91 -17.11
CA ARG A 137 9.21 -12.13 -18.56
C ARG A 137 10.51 -11.66 -19.20
N THR A 138 10.86 -12.23 -20.34
CA THR A 138 12.04 -11.84 -21.12
C THR A 138 11.64 -11.51 -22.55
N GLY A 139 12.27 -10.49 -23.10
CA GLY A 139 12.09 -10.02 -24.47
C GLY A 139 13.45 -9.74 -25.08
N THR A 140 13.53 -9.76 -26.41
CA THR A 140 14.81 -9.51 -27.09
C THR A 140 14.67 -8.37 -28.09
N VAL A 141 15.69 -7.51 -28.16
CA VAL A 141 15.84 -6.50 -29.20
C VAL A 141 17.21 -6.63 -29.85
N VAL A 142 17.37 -6.04 -31.02
CA VAL A 142 18.65 -6.02 -31.73
C VAL A 142 19.22 -4.61 -31.66
N CYS A 143 20.42 -4.49 -31.09
CA CYS A 143 21.18 -3.25 -31.00
C CYS A 143 22.41 -3.30 -31.91
N PRO A 144 22.92 -2.15 -32.38
CA PRO A 144 24.26 -2.10 -32.99
C PRO A 144 25.35 -2.50 -31.98
N ALA A 145 26.42 -3.15 -32.44
CA ALA A 145 27.57 -3.47 -31.60
C ALA A 145 28.27 -2.21 -31.10
N GLY A 146 28.93 -2.34 -29.95
CA GLY A 146 29.59 -1.22 -29.28
C GLY A 146 28.65 -0.24 -28.57
N THR A 147 27.33 -0.45 -28.64
CA THR A 147 26.36 0.31 -27.84
C THR A 147 26.21 -0.28 -26.44
N ALA A 148 26.00 0.58 -25.43
CA ALA A 148 25.62 0.17 -24.09
C ALA A 148 24.10 0.28 -23.94
N PRO A 149 23.34 -0.81 -24.10
CA PRO A 149 21.88 -0.75 -24.06
C PRO A 149 21.37 -0.39 -22.66
N ILE A 150 20.40 0.51 -22.60
CA ILE A 150 19.70 0.89 -21.37
C ILE A 150 18.22 0.55 -21.53
N SER A 151 17.65 -0.17 -20.57
CA SER A 151 16.23 -0.51 -20.53
C SER A 151 15.50 0.32 -19.48
N GLU A 152 14.35 0.88 -19.84
CA GLU A 152 13.47 1.61 -18.93
C GLU A 152 12.01 1.20 -19.16
N VAL A 153 11.24 1.05 -18.07
CA VAL A 153 9.79 0.87 -18.19
C VAL A 153 9.16 2.23 -18.42
N VAL A 154 8.42 2.36 -19.51
CA VAL A 154 7.80 3.65 -19.91
C VAL A 154 6.31 3.71 -19.60
N ALA A 155 5.61 2.58 -19.61
CA ALA A 155 4.19 2.49 -19.28
C ALA A 155 3.79 1.08 -18.85
N TRP A 156 2.76 0.96 -18.01
CA TRP A 156 2.18 -0.33 -17.63
C TRP A 156 0.70 -0.17 -17.26
N VAL A 157 -0.06 -1.25 -17.42
CA VAL A 157 -1.48 -1.35 -17.07
C VAL A 157 -1.68 -2.60 -16.21
N ARG A 158 -2.42 -2.45 -15.10
CA ARG A 158 -2.74 -3.56 -14.19
C ARG A 158 -3.90 -4.40 -14.75
N VAL A 159 -4.09 -5.61 -14.21
CA VAL A 159 -5.31 -6.40 -14.40
C VAL A 159 -6.40 -6.01 -13.42
#